data_AF-A0A7S2H1M3-F1
#
_entry.id   AF-A0A7S2H1M3-F1
#
_cell.length_a   1.000
_cell.length_b   1.000
_cell.length_c   1.000
_cell.angle_alpha   90.00
_cell.angle_beta   90.00
_cell.angle_gamma   90.00
#
_symmetry.space_group_name_H-M   'P 1'
#
loop_
_entity.id
_entity.type
_entity.pdbx_description
1 polymer ?
#
loop_
_entity_poly.entity_id
_entity_poly.type
_entity_poly.pdbx_seq_one_letter_code
_entity_poly.pdbx_strand_id
1 'polypeptide(L)'
;TINYVHSRRLGFGLYGDKGTKDCAKNPGQEGFETRDAMFLAQHEVDWFKEDSCYSGGTHAQQIADYAKMRDALNATGRPIWFALCGWNTWYATDTGGGRQLGNSWRIGPDTGTGWSAVMDNAM
;
A
#
# COMPACT_ATOMS: atom_id res chain seq x y z
N THR A 1 -9.92 10.66 -17.03
CA THR A 1 -9.82 10.49 -15.56
C THR A 1 -8.41 10.82 -15.10
N ILE A 2 -7.43 9.93 -15.31
CA ILE A 2 -6.02 10.17 -14.99
C ILE A 2 -5.43 11.31 -15.82
N ASN A 3 -5.65 11.30 -17.14
CA ASN A 3 -5.22 12.38 -18.04
C ASN A 3 -5.72 13.77 -17.61
N TYR A 4 -6.92 13.83 -17.01
CA TYR A 4 -7.45 15.09 -16.50
C TYR A 4 -6.66 15.55 -15.27
N VAL A 5 -6.39 14.66 -14.32
CA VAL A 5 -5.57 14.93 -13.13
C VAL A 5 -4.16 15.38 -13.53
N HIS A 6 -3.52 14.67 -14.46
CA HIS A 6 -2.20 15.04 -14.98
C HIS A 6 -2.21 16.38 -15.74
N SER A 7 -3.26 16.69 -16.52
CA SER A 7 -3.39 18.00 -17.18
C SER A 7 -3.46 19.17 -16.20
N ARG A 8 -3.76 18.90 -14.92
CA ARG A 8 -3.73 19.86 -13.82
C ARG A 8 -2.44 19.83 -13.01
N ARG A 9 -1.41 19.12 -13.48
CA ARG A 9 -0.11 18.94 -12.80
C ARG A 9 -0.22 18.31 -11.41
N LEU A 10 -1.18 17.39 -11.24
CA LEU A 10 -1.39 16.61 -10.02
C LEU A 10 -1.02 15.16 -10.28
N GLY A 11 -0.61 14.44 -9.24
CA GLY A 11 -0.43 12.98 -9.28
C GLY A 11 -1.75 12.24 -9.05
N PHE A 12 -1.87 11.04 -9.61
CA PHE A 12 -3.02 10.16 -9.45
C PHE A 12 -2.68 8.93 -8.61
N GLY A 13 -3.48 8.69 -7.57
CA GLY A 13 -3.33 7.56 -6.67
C GLY A 13 -4.44 6.53 -6.81
N LEU A 14 -4.08 5.25 -6.68
CA LEU A 14 -5.02 4.14 -6.53
C LEU A 14 -4.79 3.37 -5.23
N TYR A 15 -5.75 2.50 -4.93
CA TYR A 15 -5.82 1.68 -3.74
C TYR A 15 -5.95 0.21 -4.13
N GLY A 16 -5.31 -0.66 -3.36
CA GLY A 16 -5.52 -2.10 -3.37
C GLY A 16 -5.20 -2.71 -2.01
N ASP A 17 -5.23 -4.03 -1.95
CA ASP A 17 -5.02 -4.80 -0.73
C ASP A 17 -4.27 -6.09 -1.08
N LYS A 18 -3.22 -6.40 -0.31
CA LYS A 18 -2.39 -7.59 -0.52
C LYS A 18 -3.07 -8.91 -0.15
N GLY A 19 -4.25 -8.87 0.48
CA GLY A 19 -5.07 -10.04 0.80
C GLY A 19 -5.98 -10.47 -0.35
N THR A 20 -6.84 -11.47 -0.07
CA THR A 20 -7.83 -11.98 -1.05
C THR A 20 -8.95 -10.98 -1.38
N LYS A 21 -9.18 -9.99 -0.51
CA LYS A 21 -10.18 -8.94 -0.65
C LYS A 21 -9.65 -7.65 -0.04
N ASP A 22 -10.14 -6.51 -0.51
CA ASP A 22 -9.91 -5.25 0.18
C ASP A 22 -10.77 -5.12 1.44
N CYS A 23 -10.51 -4.10 2.27
CA CYS A 23 -11.27 -3.86 3.50
C CYS A 23 -12.78 -3.63 3.26
N ALA A 24 -13.17 -3.21 2.06
CA ALA A 24 -14.56 -3.04 1.63
C ALA A 24 -15.17 -4.28 0.95
N LYS A 25 -14.44 -5.41 0.92
CA LYS A 25 -14.81 -6.71 0.35
C LYS A 25 -14.84 -6.79 -1.18
N ASN A 26 -14.19 -5.85 -1.87
CA ASN A 26 -13.90 -5.98 -3.31
C ASN A 26 -12.71 -6.93 -3.52
N PRO A 27 -12.40 -7.36 -4.76
CA PRO A 27 -11.24 -8.22 -5.04
C PRO A 27 -9.92 -7.60 -4.55
N GLY A 28 -9.13 -8.40 -3.85
CA GLY A 28 -7.75 -8.07 -3.47
C GLY A 28 -6.74 -8.66 -4.45
N GLN A 29 -5.46 -8.53 -4.13
CA GLN A 29 -4.35 -8.72 -5.07
C GLN A 29 -3.48 -9.95 -4.77
N GLU A 30 -3.80 -10.72 -3.73
CA GLU A 30 -3.01 -11.89 -3.32
C GLU A 30 -2.76 -12.84 -4.52
N GLY A 31 -1.49 -13.00 -4.90
CA GLY A 31 -1.06 -13.85 -6.02
C GLY A 31 -1.20 -13.22 -7.41
N PHE A 32 -1.61 -11.95 -7.51
CA PHE A 32 -1.78 -11.20 -8.76
C PHE A 32 -0.94 -9.91 -8.82
N GLU A 33 0.05 -9.77 -7.93
CA GLU A 33 0.84 -8.55 -7.73
C GLU A 33 1.49 -8.07 -9.04
N THR A 34 2.10 -8.96 -9.81
CA THR A 34 2.71 -8.63 -11.12
C THR A 34 1.69 -8.12 -12.13
N ARG A 35 0.52 -8.76 -12.22
CA ARG A 35 -0.55 -8.36 -13.15
C ARG A 35 -1.07 -6.98 -12.77
N ASP A 36 -1.32 -6.78 -11.48
CA ASP A 36 -1.95 -5.57 -10.99
C ASP A 36 -0.97 -4.39 -11.01
N ALA A 37 0.32 -4.60 -10.70
CA ALA A 37 1.37 -3.60 -10.90
C ALA A 37 1.48 -3.17 -12.36
N MET A 38 1.45 -4.12 -13.30
CA MET A 38 1.46 -3.81 -14.73
C MET A 38 0.23 -2.98 -15.13
N PHE A 39 -0.95 -3.31 -14.60
CA PHE A 39 -2.16 -2.51 -14.80
C PHE A 39 -1.96 -1.07 -14.31
N LEU A 40 -1.43 -0.87 -13.09
CA LEU A 40 -1.17 0.46 -12.54
C LEU A 40 -0.23 1.28 -13.44
N ALA A 41 0.86 0.65 -13.91
CA ALA A 41 1.83 1.30 -14.77
C ALA A 41 1.25 1.66 -16.16
N GLN A 42 0.50 0.75 -16.77
CA GLN A 42 -0.15 0.96 -18.08
C GLN A 42 -1.18 2.09 -18.05
N HIS A 43 -1.80 2.33 -16.89
CA HIS A 43 -2.78 3.41 -16.70
C HIS A 43 -2.16 4.68 -16.14
N GLU A 44 -0.82 4.77 -16.08
CA GLU A 44 -0.10 5.95 -15.64
C GLU A 44 -0.41 6.38 -14.19
N VAL A 45 -0.63 5.42 -13.29
CA VAL A 45 -0.76 5.70 -11.85
C VAL A 45 0.58 6.19 -11.30
N ASP A 46 0.54 7.12 -10.35
CA ASP A 46 1.74 7.73 -9.75
C ASP A 46 1.95 7.31 -8.29
N TRP A 47 0.88 6.89 -7.61
CA TRP A 47 0.89 6.55 -6.20
C TRP A 47 -0.02 5.35 -5.92
N PHE A 48 0.43 4.43 -5.08
CA PHE A 48 -0.31 3.22 -4.75
C PHE A 48 -0.34 2.97 -3.24
N LYS A 49 -1.54 2.93 -2.68
CA LYS A 49 -1.80 2.46 -1.31
C LYS A 49 -2.14 0.98 -1.33
N GLU A 50 -1.39 0.18 -0.60
CA GLU A 50 -1.69 -1.25 -0.43
C GLU A 50 -2.03 -1.57 1.02
N ASP A 51 -3.27 -1.99 1.25
CA ASP A 51 -3.81 -2.39 2.55
C ASP A 51 -3.47 -3.84 2.92
N SER A 52 -3.95 -4.28 4.08
CA SER A 52 -3.65 -5.59 4.66
C SER A 52 -4.88 -6.40 5.09
N CYS A 53 -6.10 -5.99 4.74
CA CYS A 53 -7.31 -6.72 5.10
C CYS A 53 -7.35 -8.09 4.41
N TYR A 54 -8.00 -9.08 5.04
CA TYR A 54 -8.14 -10.43 4.47
C TYR A 54 -6.81 -11.10 4.04
N SER A 55 -5.68 -10.63 4.57
CA SER A 55 -4.36 -11.25 4.44
C SER A 55 -4.03 -11.98 5.75
N GLY A 56 -3.31 -13.10 5.66
CA GLY A 56 -3.00 -13.96 6.80
C GLY A 56 -1.53 -14.34 6.91
N GLY A 57 -1.20 -15.15 7.91
CA GLY A 57 0.15 -15.66 8.13
C GLY A 57 0.96 -14.91 9.20
N THR A 58 2.22 -15.29 9.31
CA THR A 58 3.22 -14.74 10.23
C THR A 58 3.64 -13.32 9.85
N HIS A 59 4.27 -12.59 10.77
CA HIS A 59 4.83 -11.26 10.47
C HIS A 59 5.79 -11.30 9.28
N ALA A 60 6.62 -12.34 9.19
CA ALA A 60 7.56 -12.50 8.07
C ALA A 60 6.83 -12.65 6.72
N GLN A 61 5.74 -13.43 6.68
CA GLN A 61 4.92 -13.57 5.48
C GLN A 61 4.26 -12.25 5.09
N GLN A 62 3.73 -11.53 6.06
CA GLN A 62 3.10 -10.23 5.84
C GLN A 62 4.07 -9.17 5.28
N ILE A 63 5.32 -9.16 5.76
CA ILE A 63 6.40 -8.34 5.19
C ILE A 63 6.76 -8.80 3.78
N ALA A 64 6.84 -10.11 3.54
CA ALA A 64 7.14 -10.67 2.24
C ALA A 64 6.05 -10.34 1.20
N ASP A 65 4.78 -10.28 1.59
CA ASP A 65 3.69 -9.91 0.69
C ASP A 65 3.84 -8.47 0.17
N TYR A 66 4.15 -7.52 1.05
CA TYR A 66 4.48 -6.15 0.64
C TYR A 66 5.71 -6.10 -0.28
N ALA A 67 6.70 -6.97 -0.05
CA ALA A 67 7.87 -7.06 -0.91
C ALA A 67 7.51 -7.55 -2.33
N LYS A 68 6.54 -8.47 -2.48
CA LYS A 68 6.06 -8.92 -3.80
C LYS A 68 5.52 -7.75 -4.61
N MET A 69 4.67 -6.91 -4.02
CA MET A 69 4.13 -5.73 -4.71
C MET A 69 5.21 -4.68 -5.00
N ARG A 70 6.11 -4.40 -4.04
CA ARG A 70 7.27 -3.52 -4.30
C ARG A 70 8.06 -3.98 -5.52
N ASP A 71 8.41 -5.26 -5.57
CA ASP A 71 9.23 -5.82 -6.64
C ASP A 71 8.46 -5.83 -7.97
N ALA A 72 7.16 -6.11 -7.94
CA ALA A 72 6.27 -6.02 -9.10
C ALA A 72 6.17 -4.59 -9.65
N LEU A 73 5.99 -3.57 -8.78
CA LEU A 73 5.98 -2.16 -9.16
C LEU A 73 7.30 -1.74 -9.80
N ASN A 74 8.44 -2.09 -9.19
CA ASN A 74 9.77 -1.81 -9.74
C ASN A 74 9.97 -2.46 -11.12
N ALA A 75 9.50 -3.70 -11.30
CA ALA A 75 9.63 -4.42 -12.56
C ALA A 75 8.85 -3.78 -13.73
N THR A 76 7.87 -2.92 -13.46
CA THR A 76 7.15 -2.17 -14.51
C THR A 76 8.02 -1.11 -15.20
N GLY A 77 9.08 -0.64 -14.55
CA GLY A 77 9.92 0.46 -15.02
C GLY A 77 9.29 1.86 -14.88
N ARG A 78 8.02 1.97 -14.45
CA ARG A 78 7.40 3.26 -14.12
C ARG A 78 7.61 3.54 -12.63
N PRO A 79 8.13 4.73 -12.25
CA PRO A 79 8.12 5.15 -10.85
C PRO A 79 6.69 5.28 -10.32
N ILE A 80 6.34 4.50 -9.31
CA ILE A 80 5.06 4.57 -8.59
C ILE A 80 5.39 4.67 -7.11
N TRP A 81 4.94 5.73 -6.44
CA TRP A 81 5.15 5.90 -5.01
C TRP A 81 4.34 4.86 -4.22
N PHE A 82 5.01 4.07 -3.41
CA PHE A 82 4.40 2.94 -2.73
C PHE A 82 4.16 3.21 -1.25
N ALA A 83 2.89 3.16 -0.83
CA ALA A 83 2.44 3.43 0.53
C ALA A 83 1.84 2.18 1.18
N LEU A 84 2.56 1.62 2.15
CA LEU A 84 2.13 0.44 2.90
C LEU A 84 1.10 0.85 3.95
N CYS A 85 -0.07 0.21 3.93
CA CYS A 85 -1.17 0.45 4.86
C CYS A 85 -1.31 -0.68 5.90
N GLY A 86 -0.18 -1.27 6.31
CA GLY A 86 -0.12 -2.17 7.46
C GLY A 86 -0.49 -1.43 8.75
N TRP A 87 -1.42 -1.96 9.53
CA TRP A 87 -1.95 -1.35 10.77
C TRP A 87 -1.32 -1.80 12.08
N ASN A 88 -0.30 -2.65 12.04
CA ASN A 88 0.43 -3.04 13.24
C ASN A 88 1.75 -2.26 13.35
N THR A 89 2.12 -1.87 14.57
CA THR A 89 3.35 -1.12 14.84
C THR A 89 4.62 -1.86 14.43
N TRP A 90 4.60 -3.20 14.37
CA TRP A 90 5.74 -3.99 13.90
C TRP A 90 6.05 -3.84 12.40
N TYR A 91 5.14 -3.24 11.61
CA TYR A 91 5.48 -2.79 10.25
C TYR A 91 6.39 -1.56 10.26
N ALA A 92 6.35 -0.74 11.30
CA ALA A 92 7.00 0.57 11.36
C ALA A 92 8.44 0.51 11.90
N THR A 93 9.22 -0.47 11.43
CA THR A 93 10.63 -0.63 11.85
C THR A 93 11.61 -0.22 10.75
N ASP A 94 12.78 0.26 11.17
CA ASP A 94 13.89 0.61 10.27
C ASP A 94 14.50 -0.61 9.57
N THR A 95 14.50 -1.76 10.25
CA THR A 95 15.09 -3.02 9.78
C THR A 95 14.00 -4.07 9.67
N GLY A 96 13.85 -4.67 8.49
CA GLY A 96 12.86 -5.72 8.23
C GLY A 96 11.40 -5.24 8.18
N GLY A 97 11.17 -3.92 8.14
CA GLY A 97 9.85 -3.30 8.10
C GLY A 97 9.67 -2.34 6.91
N GLY A 98 8.72 -1.42 7.05
CA GLY A 98 8.25 -0.53 6.00
C GLY A 98 9.33 0.31 5.33
N ARG A 99 10.39 0.69 6.07
CA ARG A 99 11.52 1.47 5.52
C ARG A 99 12.23 0.82 4.35
N GLN A 100 12.22 -0.52 4.29
CA GLN A 100 12.87 -1.28 3.21
C GLN A 100 11.91 -1.67 2.09
N LEU A 101 10.61 -1.38 2.24
CA LEU A 101 9.56 -1.90 1.38
C LEU A 101 8.91 -0.82 0.52
N GLY A 102 8.72 0.39 1.04
CA GLY A 102 8.06 1.45 0.30
C GLY A 102 8.51 2.84 0.71
N ASN A 103 7.85 3.84 0.16
CA ASN A 103 8.18 5.24 0.37
C ASN A 103 7.49 5.81 1.62
N SER A 104 6.43 5.15 2.09
CA SER A 104 5.78 5.45 3.37
C SER A 104 5.11 4.19 3.90
N TRP A 105 4.96 4.11 5.22
CA TRP A 105 4.23 3.03 5.89
C TRP A 105 3.42 3.61 7.03
N ARG A 106 2.24 3.04 7.22
CA ARG A 106 1.36 3.39 8.31
C ARG A 106 1.87 2.74 9.60
N ILE A 107 1.72 3.44 10.72
CA ILE A 107 2.42 3.10 11.99
C ILE A 107 1.52 2.53 13.09
N GLY A 108 0.21 2.44 12.86
CA GLY A 108 -0.77 1.98 13.85
C GLY A 108 -2.14 1.74 13.23
N PRO A 109 -3.24 1.69 13.99
CA PRO A 109 -4.59 1.53 13.44
C PRO A 109 -5.06 2.73 12.58
N ASP A 110 -6.28 2.65 12.06
CA ASP A 110 -6.95 3.82 11.45
C ASP A 110 -7.17 4.92 12.49
N THR A 111 -7.07 6.18 12.08
CA THR A 111 -7.43 7.29 12.96
C THR A 111 -8.95 7.41 13.06
N GLY A 112 -9.44 7.60 14.29
CA GLY A 112 -10.83 8.00 14.55
C GLY A 112 -11.06 9.49 14.29
N THR A 113 -12.12 10.02 14.89
CA THR A 113 -12.45 11.46 14.80
C THR A 113 -12.16 12.18 16.11
N GLY A 114 -11.78 13.46 16.02
CA GLY A 114 -11.52 14.31 17.19
C GLY A 114 -10.12 14.18 17.77
N TRP A 115 -9.86 14.94 18.84
CA TRP A 115 -8.53 15.05 19.45
C TRP A 115 -8.07 13.76 20.14
N SER A 116 -9.00 12.99 20.72
CA SER A 116 -8.67 11.71 21.36
C SER A 116 -7.99 10.75 20.38
N ALA A 117 -8.50 10.64 19.14
CA ALA A 117 -7.92 9.78 18.12
C ALA A 117 -6.49 10.19 17.71
N VAL A 118 -6.17 11.49 17.80
CA VAL A 118 -4.79 11.97 17.59
C VAL A 118 -3.91 11.48 18.74
N MET A 119 -4.38 11.62 19.98
CA MET A 119 -3.63 11.20 21.16
C MET A 119 -3.42 9.68 21.18
N ASP A 120 -4.41 8.89 20.79
CA ASP A 120 -4.34 7.42 20.75
C ASP A 120 -3.28 6.91 19.75
N ASN A 121 -3.02 7.66 18.67
CA ASN A 121 -2.05 7.30 17.63
C ASN A 121 -0.68 7.99 17.81
N ALA A 122 -0.53 8.88 18.79
CA ALA A 122 0.69 9.66 19.02
C ALA A 122 1.66 9.01 20.04
N MET A 123 1.31 7.85 20.60
CA MET A 123 2.04 7.18 21.69
C MET A 123 2.81 5.95 21.22
#